data_AF-M7X5U6-F1
#
_entry.id   AF-M7X5U6-F1
#
_cell.length_a   1.000
_cell.length_b   1.000
_cell.length_c   1.000
_cell.angle_alpha   90.00
_cell.angle_beta   90.00
_cell.angle_gamma   90.00
#
_symmetry.space_group_name_H-M   'P 1'
#
loop_
_entity.id
_entity.type
_entity.pdbx_description
1 polymer ?
#
loop_
_entity_poly.entity_id
_entity_poly.type
_entity_poly.pdbx_seq_one_letter_code
_entity_poly.pdbx_strand_id
1 'polypeptide(L)' 'MQEIIDQFAIDKEKLEIIVQRMSEELTNGLQDKPSTLKMLPSYAPIPTGKEVGTFMGIDVGGTNLR' A
#
# COMPACT_ATOMS: atom_id res chain seq x y z
N MET A 1 3.02 18.36 -27.70
CA MET A 1 2.51 17.03 -27.30
C MET A 1 3.61 16.18 -26.67
N GLN A 2 4.78 16.06 -27.31
CA GLN A 2 5.95 15.36 -26.72
C GLN A 2 6.36 15.93 -25.35
N GLU A 3 6.43 17.26 -25.22
CA GLU A 3 6.73 17.93 -23.94
C GLU A 3 5.78 17.55 -22.80
N ILE A 4 4.52 17.21 -23.11
CA ILE A 4 3.55 16.76 -22.10
C ILE A 4 3.84 15.30 -21.76
N ILE A 5 4.08 14.45 -22.77
CA ILE A 5 4.41 13.03 -22.57
C ILE A 5 5.66 12.89 -21.68
N ASP A 6 6.69 13.69 -21.94
CA ASP A 6 7.95 13.64 -21.20
C ASP A 6 7.80 14.03 -19.72
N GLN A 7 6.79 14.84 -19.36
CA GLN A 7 6.47 15.15 -17.96
C GLN A 7 5.89 13.97 -17.19
N PHE A 8 5.26 13.02 -17.89
CA PHE A 8 4.69 11.80 -17.28
C PHE A 8 5.57 10.55 -17.52
N ALA A 9 6.61 10.67 -18.35
CA ALA A 9 7.55 9.59 -18.61
C ALA A 9 8.46 9.37 -17.39
N ILE A 10 8.44 8.16 -16.87
CA ILE A 10 9.31 7.73 -15.78
C ILE A 10 10.28 6.70 -16.33
N ASP A 11 11.56 7.05 -16.34
CA ASP A 11 12.63 6.13 -16.69
C ASP A 11 12.95 5.19 -15.52
N LYS A 12 13.81 4.19 -15.80
CA LYS A 12 14.18 3.18 -14.84
C LYS A 12 14.85 3.76 -13.58
N GLU A 13 15.71 4.77 -13.74
CA GLU A 13 16.44 5.38 -12.62
C GLU A 13 15.46 6.07 -11.66
N LYS A 14 14.49 6.82 -12.21
CA LYS A 14 13.43 7.45 -11.41
C LYS A 14 12.56 6.40 -10.69
N LEU A 15 12.23 5.28 -11.34
CA LEU A 15 11.49 4.19 -10.70
C LEU A 15 12.25 3.59 -9.51
N GLU A 16 13.56 3.37 -9.66
CA GLU A 16 14.42 2.86 -8.57
C GLU A 16 14.44 3.83 -7.38
N ILE A 17 14.52 5.15 -7.64
CA ILE A 17 14.43 6.19 -6.59
C ILE A 17 13.07 6.16 -5.88
N ILE A 18 11.96 5.99 -6.62
CA ILE A 18 10.62 5.93 -6.03
C ILE A 18 10.51 4.72 -5.09
N VAL A 19 10.97 3.55 -5.53
CA VAL A 19 10.96 2.32 -4.71
C VAL A 19 11.81 2.49 -3.45
N GLN A 20 13.01 3.07 -3.59
CA GLN A 20 13.89 3.32 -2.46
C GLN A 20 13.22 4.24 -1.41
N ARG A 21 12.66 5.37 -1.85
CA ARG A 21 11.96 6.31 -0.95
C ARG A 21 10.75 5.67 -0.27
N MET A 22 9.94 4.91 -1.02
CA MET A 22 8.80 4.20 -0.45
C MET A 22 9.25 3.19 0.62
N SER A 23 10.38 2.51 0.40
CA SER A 23 10.95 1.54 1.35
C SER A 23 11.48 2.21 2.63
N GLU A 24 12.06 3.40 2.50
CA GLU A 24 12.48 4.23 3.64
C GLU A 24 11.27 4.69 4.47
N GLU A 25 10.20 5.15 3.81
CA GLU A 25 8.96 5.55 4.48
C GLU A 25 8.29 4.39 5.22
N LEU A 26 8.25 3.19 4.61
CA LEU A 26 7.77 1.99 5.28
C LEU A 26 8.58 1.69 6.55
N THR A 27 9.90 1.79 6.47
CA THR A 27 10.80 1.54 7.60
C THR A 27 10.61 2.59 8.70
N ASN A 28 10.52 3.87 8.34
CA ASN A 28 10.33 4.96 9.28
C ASN A 28 9.00 4.84 10.01
N GLY A 29 7.90 4.59 9.28
CA GLY A 29 6.58 4.42 9.88
C GLY A 29 6.49 3.23 10.84
N LEU A 30 7.18 2.13 10.57
CA LEU A 30 7.25 0.97 11.49
C LEU A 30 8.13 1.20 12.72
N GLN A 31 9.01 2.21 12.68
CA GLN A 31 9.91 2.59 13.77
C GLN A 31 9.40 3.79 14.57
N ASP A 32 8.14 4.20 14.36
CA ASP A 32 7.54 5.40 14.96
C ASP A 32 8.35 6.69 14.69
N LYS A 33 9.10 6.72 13.58
CA LYS A 33 9.79 7.92 13.09
C LYS A 33 8.82 8.75 12.23
N PRO A 34 9.09 10.05 12.02
CA PRO A 34 8.34 10.84 11.06
C PRO A 34 8.28 10.14 9.69
N SER A 35 7.06 9.85 9.24
CA SER A 35 6.77 9.25 7.95
C SER A 35 5.44 9.76 7.42
N THR A 36 5.34 9.79 6.10
CA THR A 36 4.10 9.98 5.34
C THR A 36 3.17 8.76 5.41
N LEU A 37 3.67 7.59 5.80
CA LEU A 37 2.91 6.35 5.95
C LEU A 37 2.55 6.08 7.42
N LYS A 38 1.27 5.80 7.68
CA LYS A 38 0.75 5.60 9.05
C LYS A 38 1.07 4.23 9.67
N MET A 39 1.46 3.25 8.85
CA MET A 39 1.80 1.88 9.27
C MET A 39 0.88 1.28 10.34
N LEU A 40 -0.45 1.39 10.15
CA LEU A 40 -1.43 0.99 11.14
C LEU A 40 -1.44 -0.54 11.37
N PRO A 41 -1.42 -1.02 12.62
CA PRO A 41 -1.51 -2.46 12.92
C PRO A 41 -2.90 -3.00 12.56
N SER A 42 -2.93 -4.11 11.80
CA SER A 42 -4.18 -4.77 11.40
C SER A 42 -4.72 -5.76 12.43
N TYR A 43 -3.90 -6.16 13.41
CA TYR A 43 -4.20 -7.18 14.43
C TYR A 43 -4.69 -8.53 13.86
N ALA A 44 -4.38 -8.81 12.59
CA ALA A 44 -4.80 -10.03 11.90
C ALA A 44 -3.66 -11.05 11.79
N PRO A 45 -3.83 -12.30 12.26
CA PRO A 45 -2.84 -13.36 12.06
C PRO A 45 -2.90 -13.94 10.64
N ILE A 46 -1.89 -14.72 10.28
CA ILE A 46 -1.87 -15.48 9.02
C ILE A 46 -2.89 -16.62 9.10
N PRO A 47 -3.80 -16.76 8.12
CA PRO A 47 -4.79 -17.83 8.12
C PRO A 47 -4.12 -19.22 7.98
N THR A 48 -4.69 -20.21 8.66
CA THR A 48 -4.20 -21.60 8.67
C THR A 48 -4.78 -22.45 7.54
N GLY A 49 -5.91 -22.02 6.95
CA GLY A 49 -6.65 -22.77 5.94
C GLY A 49 -7.54 -23.88 6.51
N LYS A 50 -7.64 -23.98 7.84
CA LYS A 50 -8.47 -24.96 8.55
C LYS A 50 -9.69 -24.32 9.24
N GLU A 51 -9.87 -23.02 9.07
CA GLU A 51 -11.00 -22.29 9.61
C GLU A 51 -12.31 -22.84 9.01
N VAL A 52 -13.28 -23.18 9.86
CA VAL A 52 -14.58 -23.71 9.45
C VAL A 52 -15.69 -22.94 10.14
N GLY A 53 -16.80 -22.71 9.42
CA GLY A 53 -17.95 -21.97 9.93
C GLY A 53 -18.68 -21.20 8.83
N THR A 54 -19.79 -20.55 9.18
CA THR A 54 -20.47 -19.60 8.32
C THR A 54 -20.14 -18.19 8.80
N PHE A 55 -19.60 -17.37 7.91
CA PHE A 55 -19.19 -16.00 8.19
C PHE A 55 -19.97 -15.04 7.29
N MET A 56 -20.25 -13.84 7.80
CA MET A 56 -20.83 -12.75 7.03
C MET A 56 -19.78 -11.66 6.86
N GLY A 57 -19.62 -11.17 5.64
CA GLY A 57 -18.78 -10.03 5.31
C GLY A 57 -19.64 -8.82 4.96
N ILE A 58 -19.13 -7.63 5.27
CA ILE A 58 -19.67 -6.35 4.81
C ILE A 58 -18.48 -5.57 4.26
N ASP A 59 -18.59 -5.06 3.04
CA ASP A 59 -17.60 -4.19 2.42
C ASP A 59 -18.22 -2.84 2.07
N VAL A 60 -17.83 -1.83 2.84
CA VAL A 60 -18.26 -0.45 2.69
C VAL A 60 -17.08 0.34 2.13
N GLY A 61 -17.08 0.46 0.82
CA GLY A 61 -16.09 1.19 0.05
C GLY A 61 -16.59 1.28 -1.39
N GLY A 62 -15.67 1.26 -2.35
CA GLY A 62 -15.97 1.09 -3.78
C GLY A 62 -17.14 1.92 -4.31
N THR A 63 -17.76 1.45 -5.40
CA THR A 63 -18.96 2.08 -5.97
C THR A 63 -20.25 1.47 -5.40
N ASN A 64 -20.19 0.22 -4.95
CA ASN A 64 -21.35 -0.54 -4.46
C ASN A 64 -21.06 -1.12 -3.07
N LEU A 65 -22.09 -1.12 -2.23
CA LEU A 65 -22.12 -1.87 -0.98
C LEU A 65 -22.30 -3.36 -1.27
N ARG A 66 -21.50 -4.21 -0.63
CA ARG A 66 -21.62 -5.67 -0.72
C ARG A 66 -21.45 -6.33 0.65
#